data_AF-A0A3D1TIN3-F1
#
_entry.id   AF-A0A3D1TIN3-F1
#
_cell.length_a   1.000
_cell.length_b   1.000
_cell.length_c   1.000
_cell.angle_alpha   90.00
_cell.angle_beta   90.00
_cell.angle_gamma   90.00
#
_symmetry.space_group_name_H-M   'P 1'
#
loop_
_entity.id
_entity.type
_entity.pdbx_description
1 polymer ?
#
loop_
_entity_poly.entity_id
_entity_poly.type
_entity_poly.pdbx_seq_one_letter_code
_entity_poly.pdbx_strand_id
1 'polypeptide(L)'
;QLLHTFGRASKTYDILGQVVCGYFRPPADSAERLALTIQVVEWRGAFGSFQLDLNLIGPDPEDAAPYLAGQERLRRALERARRKVADIERRVQPADPAAPRNLTPLREVPQVIRGLVQDLERQGRQGVRRTVHAEERGTQQRPVHMAIEDLHRAGPDQFFFDEHRRTIVVLGSRHRAHAFTPEGRHATSFSLDPAAVDRRVRRGRWRVATEEERGGLLKAVAEQR
;
A
#
# COMPACT_ATOMS: atom_id res chain seq x y z
N GLN A 1 -29.76 -23.37 -27.26
CA GLN A 1 -28.45 -22.77 -27.56
C GLN A 1 -27.39 -23.80 -27.27
N LEU A 2 -26.67 -24.27 -28.30
CA LEU A 2 -25.56 -25.22 -28.14
C LEU A 2 -24.32 -24.43 -27.71
N LEU A 3 -23.83 -24.67 -26.49
CA LEU A 3 -22.54 -24.17 -26.05
C LEU A 3 -21.46 -24.77 -26.96
N HIS A 4 -20.66 -23.93 -27.60
CA HIS A 4 -19.52 -24.39 -28.41
C HIS A 4 -18.57 -25.24 -27.54
N THR A 5 -18.04 -26.31 -28.12
CA THR A 5 -17.10 -27.23 -27.46
C THR A 5 -15.89 -26.45 -26.92
N PHE A 6 -15.75 -26.41 -25.59
CA PHE A 6 -14.60 -25.82 -24.91
C PHE A 6 -13.47 -26.85 -24.79
N GLY A 7 -12.23 -26.46 -25.10
CA GLY A 7 -11.05 -27.33 -25.01
C GLY A 7 -9.89 -26.86 -25.88
N ARG A 8 -8.71 -27.48 -25.71
CA ARG A 8 -7.43 -27.15 -26.39
C ARG A 8 -7.49 -27.14 -27.93
N ALA A 9 -8.54 -27.71 -28.52
CA ALA A 9 -8.81 -27.73 -29.96
C ALA A 9 -9.79 -26.64 -30.44
N SER A 10 -10.44 -25.92 -29.50
CA SER A 10 -11.34 -24.81 -29.76
C SER A 10 -10.52 -23.54 -29.96
N LYS A 11 -10.36 -23.07 -31.21
CA LYS A 11 -9.59 -21.87 -31.58
C LYS A 11 -10.26 -20.54 -31.15
N THR A 12 -11.01 -20.55 -30.05
CA THR A 12 -11.82 -19.41 -29.62
C THR A 12 -10.96 -18.42 -28.82
N TYR A 13 -9.95 -18.93 -28.10
CA TYR A 13 -9.03 -18.11 -27.32
C TYR A 13 -7.66 -18.79 -27.12
N ASP A 14 -6.62 -17.98 -26.88
CA ASP A 14 -5.26 -18.38 -26.53
C ASP A 14 -4.78 -17.61 -25.30
N ILE A 15 -4.26 -18.30 -24.29
CA ILE A 15 -3.66 -17.66 -23.11
C ILE A 15 -2.21 -17.32 -23.45
N LEU A 16 -1.91 -16.03 -23.59
CA LEU A 16 -0.60 -15.54 -24.00
C LEU A 16 0.35 -15.29 -22.82
N GLY A 17 -0.19 -15.15 -21.62
CA GLY A 17 0.59 -15.01 -20.40
C GLY A 17 -0.27 -15.09 -19.15
N GLN A 18 0.30 -15.62 -18.06
CA GLN A 18 -0.41 -15.78 -16.79
C GLN A 18 0.54 -15.51 -15.61
N VAL A 19 0.00 -14.90 -14.56
CA VAL A 19 0.63 -14.80 -13.25
C VAL A 19 -0.39 -15.13 -12.17
N VAL A 20 0.05 -15.83 -11.13
CA VAL A 20 -0.71 -16.02 -9.90
C VAL A 20 -0.05 -15.19 -8.80
N CYS A 21 -0.84 -14.35 -8.13
CA CYS A 21 -0.38 -13.51 -7.03
C CYS A 21 -1.28 -13.71 -5.81
N GLY A 22 -0.68 -13.89 -4.63
CA GLY A 22 -1.38 -14.23 -3.38
C GLY A 22 -1.38 -13.14 -2.33
N TYR A 23 -1.95 -13.47 -1.17
CA TYR A 23 -1.97 -12.65 0.06
C TYR A 23 -2.86 -11.41 0.02
N PHE A 24 -3.87 -11.39 -0.84
CA PHE A 24 -4.87 -10.34 -0.85
C PHE A 24 -5.90 -10.55 0.26
N ARG A 25 -6.35 -9.47 0.90
CA ARG A 25 -7.45 -9.52 1.88
C ARG A 25 -8.76 -9.26 1.14
N PRO A 26 -9.77 -10.13 1.26
CA PRO A 26 -11.11 -9.83 0.75
C PRO A 26 -11.70 -8.62 1.49
N PRO A 27 -12.72 -7.96 0.92
CA PRO A 27 -13.39 -6.81 1.55
C PRO A 27 -14.27 -7.20 2.76
N ALA A 28 -14.61 -8.48 2.94
CA ALA A 28 -15.27 -8.98 4.14
C ALA A 28 -14.25 -9.36 5.22
N ASP A 29 -14.65 -9.36 6.49
CA ASP A 29 -13.86 -9.68 7.69
C ASP A 29 -13.36 -11.14 7.77
N SER A 30 -13.22 -11.79 6.62
CA SER A 30 -12.62 -13.11 6.48
C SER A 30 -11.12 -13.01 6.76
N ALA A 31 -10.67 -13.86 7.70
CA ALA A 31 -9.26 -14.03 8.01
C ALA A 31 -8.46 -14.61 6.83
N GLU A 32 -9.14 -15.20 5.84
CA GLU A 32 -8.51 -15.91 4.74
C GLU A 32 -7.84 -14.96 3.74
N ARG A 33 -6.71 -15.43 3.21
CA ARG A 33 -5.94 -14.73 2.19
C ARG A 33 -6.27 -15.33 0.84
N LEU A 34 -6.51 -14.46 -0.15
CA LEU A 34 -6.86 -14.87 -1.49
C LEU A 34 -5.66 -14.82 -2.43
N ALA A 35 -5.66 -15.76 -3.37
CA ALA A 35 -4.85 -15.70 -4.56
C ALA A 35 -5.70 -15.27 -5.76
N LEU A 36 -5.13 -14.39 -6.57
CA LEU A 36 -5.72 -13.90 -7.80
C LEU A 36 -4.85 -14.37 -8.96
N THR A 37 -5.51 -14.84 -10.01
CA THR A 37 -4.85 -15.19 -11.27
C THR A 37 -5.09 -14.06 -12.26
N ILE A 38 -4.03 -13.57 -12.89
CA ILE A 38 -4.11 -12.54 -13.92
C ILE A 38 -3.62 -13.15 -15.23
N GLN A 39 -4.42 -13.06 -16.28
CA GLN A 39 -4.13 -13.65 -17.58
C GLN A 39 -4.24 -12.60 -18.68
N VAL A 40 -3.32 -12.65 -19.65
CA VAL A 40 -3.52 -12.01 -20.95
C VAL A 40 -4.05 -13.07 -21.91
N VAL A 41 -5.22 -12.81 -22.48
CA VAL A 41 -5.93 -13.76 -23.34
C VAL A 41 -6.17 -13.11 -24.68
N GLU A 42 -5.71 -13.76 -25.75
CA GLU A 42 -6.22 -13.53 -27.09
C GLU A 42 -7.56 -14.24 -27.22
N TRP A 43 -8.56 -13.58 -27.78
CA TRP A 43 -9.78 -14.24 -28.16
C TRP A 43 -10.35 -13.62 -29.43
N ARG A 44 -11.30 -14.33 -30.04
CA ARG A 44 -11.96 -13.89 -31.27
C ARG A 44 -13.37 -13.38 -30.97
N GLY A 45 -13.58 -12.10 -31.23
CA GLY A 45 -14.88 -11.44 -31.11
C GLY A 45 -15.88 -11.88 -32.18
N ALA A 46 -17.07 -11.26 -32.16
CA ALA A 46 -18.05 -11.41 -33.23
C ALA A 46 -17.38 -11.13 -34.59
N PHE A 47 -17.66 -11.97 -35.58
CA PHE A 47 -17.05 -11.89 -36.92
C PHE A 47 -15.53 -12.16 -36.97
N GLY A 48 -14.94 -12.75 -35.92
CA GLY A 48 -13.54 -13.18 -35.93
C GLY A 48 -12.52 -12.05 -35.72
N SER A 49 -12.97 -10.91 -35.18
CA SER A 49 -12.09 -9.81 -34.80
C SER A 49 -11.09 -10.25 -33.72
N PHE A 50 -9.83 -9.85 -33.88
CA PHE A 50 -8.79 -10.14 -32.90
C PHE A 50 -8.97 -9.23 -31.70
N GLN A 51 -8.98 -9.80 -30.49
CA GLN A 51 -9.10 -9.08 -29.23
C GLN A 51 -8.05 -9.58 -28.25
N LEU A 52 -7.51 -8.65 -27.44
CA LEU A 52 -6.70 -8.99 -26.28
C LEU A 52 -7.35 -8.45 -25.02
N ASP A 53 -7.48 -9.28 -23.98
CA ASP A 53 -7.92 -8.81 -22.67
C ASP A 53 -6.95 -9.21 -21.56
N LEU A 54 -6.94 -8.42 -20.49
CA LEU A 54 -6.29 -8.74 -19.22
C LEU A 54 -7.38 -9.19 -18.23
N ASN A 55 -7.51 -10.49 -18.06
CA ASN A 55 -8.49 -11.09 -17.16
C ASN A 55 -7.94 -11.15 -15.74
N LEU A 56 -8.78 -10.80 -14.77
CA LEU A 56 -8.53 -11.03 -13.35
C LEU A 56 -9.50 -12.11 -12.89
N ILE A 57 -8.97 -13.26 -12.50
CA ILE A 57 -9.74 -14.41 -12.03
C ILE A 57 -9.54 -14.52 -10.52
N GLY A 58 -10.64 -14.34 -9.80
CA GLY A 58 -10.73 -14.52 -8.36
C GLY A 58 -11.69 -15.65 -7.98
N PRO A 59 -12.01 -15.79 -6.68
CA PRO A 59 -13.01 -16.75 -6.19
C PRO A 59 -14.41 -16.57 -6.81
N ASP A 60 -14.78 -15.33 -7.11
CA ASP A 60 -15.98 -14.93 -7.81
C ASP A 60 -15.57 -14.52 -9.24
N PRO A 61 -15.90 -15.33 -10.26
CA PRO A 61 -15.57 -15.04 -11.64
C PRO A 61 -16.49 -13.98 -12.28
N GLU A 62 -17.61 -13.63 -11.64
CA GLU A 62 -18.59 -12.68 -12.19
C GLU A 62 -18.32 -11.25 -11.74
N ASP A 63 -17.78 -11.04 -10.53
CA ASP A 63 -17.44 -9.71 -10.03
C ASP A 63 -16.01 -9.61 -9.46
N ALA A 64 -15.17 -8.89 -10.20
CA ALA A 64 -13.81 -8.59 -9.81
C ALA A 64 -13.68 -7.35 -8.91
N ALA A 65 -14.69 -6.48 -8.84
CA ALA A 65 -14.64 -5.21 -8.13
C ALA A 65 -14.38 -5.36 -6.61
N PRO A 66 -14.96 -6.35 -5.92
CA PRO A 66 -14.67 -6.62 -4.51
C PRO A 66 -13.19 -6.87 -4.24
N TYR A 67 -12.47 -7.52 -5.16
CA TYR A 67 -11.04 -7.79 -5.01
C TYR A 67 -10.15 -6.56 -5.22
N LEU A 68 -10.68 -5.55 -5.91
CA LEU A 68 -10.00 -4.28 -6.13
C LEU A 68 -10.31 -3.25 -5.04
N ALA A 69 -11.43 -3.41 -4.34
CA ALA A 69 -11.85 -2.54 -3.24
C ALA A 69 -10.79 -2.50 -2.13
N GLY A 70 -10.36 -1.30 -1.74
CA GLY A 70 -9.28 -1.10 -0.77
C GLY A 70 -7.87 -1.46 -1.28
N GLN A 71 -7.76 -2.01 -2.50
CA GLN A 71 -6.50 -2.43 -3.11
C GLN A 71 -6.06 -1.51 -4.26
N GLU A 72 -6.00 -0.21 -3.96
CA GLU A 72 -5.63 0.86 -4.89
C GLU A 72 -4.33 0.58 -5.67
N ARG A 73 -3.41 -0.17 -5.06
CA ARG A 73 -2.12 -0.58 -5.65
C ARG A 73 -2.30 -1.63 -6.74
N LEU A 74 -3.05 -2.69 -6.45
CA LEU A 74 -3.40 -3.74 -7.41
C LEU A 74 -4.17 -3.12 -8.58
N ARG A 75 -5.17 -2.28 -8.29
CA ARG A 75 -5.93 -1.54 -9.30
C ARG A 75 -5.03 -0.76 -10.27
N ARG A 76 -4.09 0.04 -9.73
CA ARG A 76 -3.14 0.81 -10.57
C ARG A 76 -2.20 -0.06 -11.39
N ALA A 77 -1.74 -1.19 -10.84
CA ALA A 77 -0.87 -2.12 -11.57
C ALA A 77 -1.62 -2.78 -12.73
N LEU A 78 -2.85 -3.22 -12.48
CA LEU A 78 -3.75 -3.77 -13.50
C LEU A 78 -4.07 -2.74 -14.58
N GLU A 79 -4.37 -1.49 -14.23
CA GLU A 79 -4.62 -0.43 -15.22
C GLU A 79 -3.43 -0.15 -16.12
N ARG A 80 -2.21 -0.14 -15.57
CA ARG A 80 -0.99 0.00 -16.38
C ARG A 80 -0.81 -1.18 -17.33
N ALA A 81 -1.05 -2.40 -16.85
CA ALA A 81 -0.99 -3.60 -17.69
C ALA A 81 -2.06 -3.57 -18.80
N ARG A 82 -3.32 -3.23 -18.47
CA ARG A 82 -4.43 -3.08 -19.43
C ARG A 82 -4.10 -2.10 -20.54
N ARG A 83 -3.53 -0.92 -20.21
CA ARG A 83 -3.11 0.06 -21.22
C ARG A 83 -2.07 -0.49 -22.18
N LYS A 84 -1.11 -1.27 -21.69
CA LYS A 84 -0.08 -1.90 -22.53
C LYS A 84 -0.67 -3.02 -23.40
N VAL A 85 -1.58 -3.83 -22.87
CA VAL A 85 -2.28 -4.85 -23.64
C VAL A 85 -3.11 -4.21 -24.76
N ALA A 86 -3.88 -3.16 -24.46
CA ALA A 86 -4.64 -2.42 -25.47
C ALA A 86 -3.74 -1.77 -26.53
N ASP A 87 -2.52 -1.35 -26.17
CA ASP A 87 -1.54 -0.87 -27.13
C ASP A 87 -1.01 -1.95 -28.06
N ILE A 88 -0.70 -3.13 -27.52
CA ILE A 88 -0.31 -4.30 -28.31
C ILE A 88 -1.45 -4.65 -29.28
N GLU A 89 -2.69 -4.72 -28.80
CA GLU A 89 -3.86 -5.03 -29.63
C GLU A 89 -4.00 -4.07 -30.81
N ARG A 90 -3.94 -2.75 -30.57
CA ARG A 90 -3.98 -1.75 -31.63
C ARG A 90 -2.87 -1.93 -32.67
N ARG A 91 -1.67 -2.32 -32.24
CA ARG A 91 -0.53 -2.56 -33.16
C ARG A 91 -0.63 -3.87 -33.92
N VAL A 92 -1.42 -4.84 -33.44
CA VAL A 92 -1.71 -6.07 -34.17
C VAL A 92 -2.80 -5.87 -35.22
N GLN A 93 -3.79 -5.02 -34.91
CA GLN A 93 -4.88 -4.71 -35.83
C GLN A 93 -4.37 -3.85 -37.01
N PRO A 94 -4.53 -4.31 -38.26
CA PRO A 94 -4.16 -3.52 -39.41
C PRO A 94 -5.13 -2.35 -39.61
N ALA A 95 -4.65 -1.26 -40.21
CA ALA A 95 -5.51 -0.13 -40.59
C ALA A 95 -6.52 -0.52 -41.69
N ASP A 96 -6.15 -1.46 -42.56
CA ASP A 96 -7.02 -2.09 -43.55
C ASP A 96 -7.49 -3.47 -43.03
N PRO A 97 -8.80 -3.69 -42.80
CA PRO A 97 -9.34 -4.97 -42.37
C PRO A 97 -9.04 -6.15 -43.31
N ALA A 98 -8.75 -5.89 -44.59
CA ALA A 98 -8.39 -6.92 -45.57
C ALA A 98 -6.91 -7.34 -45.50
N ALA A 99 -6.06 -6.55 -44.82
CA ALA A 99 -4.64 -6.85 -44.70
C ALA A 99 -4.37 -7.89 -43.59
N PRO A 100 -3.29 -8.70 -43.72
CA PRO A 100 -2.91 -9.64 -42.68
C PRO A 100 -2.47 -8.90 -41.40
N ARG A 101 -2.79 -9.50 -40.24
CA ARG A 101 -2.40 -8.97 -38.92
C ARG A 101 -0.90 -9.06 -38.71
N ASN A 102 -0.32 -8.05 -38.07
CA ASN A 102 1.07 -8.12 -37.60
C ASN A 102 1.10 -8.74 -36.20
N LEU A 103 1.45 -10.02 -36.08
CA LEU A 103 1.50 -10.72 -34.78
C LEU A 103 2.80 -10.45 -34.00
N THR A 104 3.76 -9.72 -34.56
CA THR A 104 5.04 -9.42 -33.90
C THR A 104 4.90 -8.76 -32.52
N PRO A 105 3.99 -7.78 -32.31
CA PRO A 105 3.76 -7.15 -31.02
C PRO A 105 3.36 -8.12 -29.89
N LEU A 106 2.79 -9.29 -30.21
CA LEU A 106 2.41 -10.29 -29.18
C LEU A 106 3.62 -10.81 -28.39
N ARG A 107 4.82 -10.74 -28.96
CA ARG A 107 6.07 -11.10 -28.27
C ARG A 107 6.37 -10.21 -27.06
N GLU A 108 5.68 -9.08 -26.92
CA GLU A 108 5.82 -8.16 -25.79
C GLU A 108 4.95 -8.56 -24.59
N VAL A 109 3.95 -9.43 -24.77
CA VAL A 109 3.04 -9.86 -23.69
C VAL A 109 3.79 -10.39 -22.45
N PRO A 110 4.85 -11.24 -22.58
CA PRO A 110 5.64 -11.65 -21.43
C PRO A 110 6.32 -10.50 -20.68
N GLN A 111 6.68 -9.41 -21.37
CA GLN A 111 7.23 -8.21 -20.71
C GLN A 111 6.15 -7.45 -19.95
N VAL A 112 4.91 -7.41 -20.45
CA VAL A 112 3.77 -6.83 -19.72
C VAL A 112 3.51 -7.59 -18.43
N ILE A 113 3.46 -8.93 -18.48
CA ILE A 113 3.29 -9.78 -17.29
C ILE A 113 4.44 -9.59 -16.29
N ARG A 114 5.70 -9.58 -16.76
CA ARG A 114 6.85 -9.33 -15.87
C ARG A 114 6.81 -7.96 -15.22
N GLY A 115 6.42 -6.91 -15.96
CA GLY A 115 6.25 -5.57 -15.41
C GLY A 115 5.14 -5.52 -14.36
N LEU A 116 4.03 -6.23 -14.57
CA LEU A 116 2.95 -6.39 -13.59
C LEU A 116 3.46 -7.07 -12.31
N VAL A 117 4.19 -8.18 -12.41
CA VAL A 117 4.82 -8.85 -11.26
C VAL A 117 5.70 -7.89 -10.48
N GLN A 118 6.59 -7.16 -11.17
CA GLN A 118 7.50 -6.20 -10.52
C GLN A 118 6.75 -5.07 -9.81
N ASP A 119 5.68 -4.55 -10.42
CA ASP A 119 4.84 -3.53 -9.82
C ASP A 119 4.16 -4.05 -8.55
N LEU A 120 3.65 -5.29 -8.58
CA LEU A 120 3.03 -5.93 -7.42
C LEU A 120 4.06 -6.20 -6.31
N GLU A 121 5.24 -6.73 -6.64
CA GLU A 121 6.30 -7.04 -5.67
C GLU A 121 6.92 -5.80 -5.01
N ARG A 122 7.27 -4.78 -5.81
CA ARG A 122 7.87 -3.54 -5.32
C ARG A 122 6.92 -2.86 -4.33
N GLN A 123 5.63 -2.94 -4.60
CA GLN A 123 4.60 -2.31 -3.78
C GLN A 123 4.18 -3.18 -2.59
N GLY A 124 4.30 -4.51 -2.69
CA GLY A 124 4.19 -5.46 -1.59
C GLY A 124 5.29 -5.25 -0.54
N ARG A 125 6.55 -5.13 -0.97
CA ARG A 125 7.69 -4.84 -0.06
C ARG A 125 7.56 -3.50 0.66
N GLN A 126 6.98 -2.49 0.02
CA GLN A 126 6.68 -1.21 0.66
C GLN A 126 5.42 -1.25 1.57
N GLY A 127 4.47 -2.15 1.28
CA GLY A 127 3.30 -2.42 2.12
C GLY A 127 3.65 -3.17 3.39
N VAL A 128 4.37 -4.28 3.28
CA VAL A 128 4.90 -5.07 4.39
C VAL A 128 5.78 -4.21 5.30
N ARG A 129 6.68 -3.38 4.77
CA ARG A 129 7.43 -2.42 5.59
C ARG A 129 6.55 -1.41 6.34
N ARG A 130 5.34 -1.10 5.85
CA ARG A 130 4.40 -0.17 6.52
C ARG A 130 3.45 -0.89 7.49
N THR A 131 3.05 -2.13 7.21
CA THR A 131 2.14 -2.93 8.05
C THR A 131 2.89 -3.69 9.14
N VAL A 132 4.09 -4.22 8.86
CA VAL A 132 4.96 -4.82 9.88
C VAL A 132 5.44 -3.74 10.84
N HIS A 133 5.81 -2.53 10.39
CA HIS A 133 6.02 -1.41 11.32
C HIS A 133 4.74 -0.97 12.05
N ALA A 134 3.53 -1.24 11.55
CA ALA A 134 2.29 -0.88 12.25
C ALA A 134 1.89 -1.95 13.29
N GLU A 135 2.12 -3.23 12.99
CA GLU A 135 1.80 -4.38 13.84
C GLU A 135 2.91 -4.63 14.88
N GLU A 136 4.20 -4.50 14.53
CA GLU A 136 5.33 -4.51 15.50
C GLU A 136 5.26 -3.34 16.49
N ARG A 137 4.53 -2.26 16.15
CA ARG A 137 4.33 -1.10 17.02
C ARG A 137 3.35 -1.34 18.17
N GLY A 138 2.60 -2.44 18.14
CA GLY A 138 1.71 -2.88 19.22
C GLY A 138 2.34 -3.93 20.14
N THR A 139 3.33 -4.69 19.66
CA THR A 139 3.95 -5.81 20.38
C THR A 139 5.38 -5.56 20.85
N GLN A 140 6.08 -4.59 20.28
CA GLN A 140 7.36 -4.12 20.83
C GLN A 140 7.11 -2.89 21.71
N GLN A 141 7.40 -3.02 23.00
CA GLN A 141 7.78 -1.87 23.83
C GLN A 141 8.89 -1.12 23.08
N ARG A 142 8.50 -0.08 22.35
CA ARG A 142 9.38 0.74 21.50
C ARG A 142 10.54 1.25 22.37
N PRO A 143 11.75 1.50 21.83
CA PRO A 143 12.96 1.80 22.61
C PRO A 143 12.77 2.91 23.65
N VAL A 144 12.24 2.56 24.83
CA VAL A 144 11.87 3.49 25.91
C VAL A 144 13.14 4.16 26.40
N HIS A 145 14.26 3.44 26.36
CA HIS A 145 15.58 3.93 26.74
C HIS A 145 15.95 5.24 26.03
N MET A 146 15.80 5.32 24.71
CA MET A 146 16.13 6.54 23.96
C MET A 146 15.17 7.69 24.26
N ALA A 147 13.89 7.39 24.45
CA ALA A 147 12.88 8.41 24.79
C ALA A 147 13.12 8.99 26.20
N ILE A 148 13.46 8.14 27.16
CA ILE A 148 13.83 8.55 28.52
C ILE A 148 15.16 9.31 28.53
N GLU A 149 16.11 8.91 27.70
CA GLU A 149 17.38 9.61 27.59
C GLU A 149 17.22 11.01 26.97
N ASP A 150 16.44 11.13 25.90
CA ASP A 150 16.10 12.42 25.30
C ASP A 150 15.25 13.28 26.27
N LEU A 151 14.38 12.66 27.08
CA LEU A 151 13.63 13.34 28.16
C LEU A 151 14.55 14.03 29.17
N HIS A 152 15.58 13.32 29.65
CA HIS A 152 16.51 13.87 30.64
C HIS A 152 17.47 14.93 30.07
N ARG A 153 17.75 14.88 28.76
CA ARG A 153 18.61 15.85 28.09
C ARG A 153 17.88 17.09 27.60
N ALA A 154 16.55 17.04 27.51
CA ALA A 154 15.75 18.14 26.98
C ALA A 154 15.77 19.35 27.93
N GLY A 155 16.04 20.54 27.37
CA GLY A 155 15.91 21.81 28.07
C GLY A 155 14.44 22.26 28.21
N PRO A 156 14.13 23.26 29.04
CA PRO A 156 12.76 23.73 29.30
C PRO A 156 11.97 24.07 28.02
N ASP A 157 12.65 24.67 27.05
CA ASP A 157 12.08 25.15 25.78
C ASP A 157 11.74 24.01 24.80
N GLN A 158 12.10 22.78 25.16
CA GLN A 158 11.89 21.58 24.36
C GLN A 158 10.68 20.76 24.81
N PHE A 159 9.91 21.26 25.79
CA PHE A 159 8.69 20.63 26.26
C PHE A 159 7.45 21.39 25.81
N PHE A 160 6.52 20.65 25.22
CA PHE A 160 5.26 21.18 24.74
C PHE A 160 4.10 20.34 25.25
N PHE A 161 3.01 20.97 25.66
CA PHE A 161 1.77 20.28 25.95
C PHE A 161 0.89 20.22 24.69
N ASP A 162 0.50 19.02 24.25
CA ASP A 162 -0.49 18.83 23.18
C ASP A 162 -1.90 18.85 23.79
N GLU A 163 -2.60 19.98 23.61
CA GLU A 163 -3.93 20.22 24.17
C GLU A 163 -4.98 19.20 23.68
N HIS A 164 -4.83 18.73 22.43
CA HIS A 164 -5.79 17.80 21.84
C HIS A 164 -5.61 16.37 22.38
N ARG A 165 -4.37 15.97 22.63
CA ARG A 165 -4.06 14.59 23.05
C ARG A 165 -3.80 14.47 24.55
N ARG A 166 -3.73 15.59 25.27
CA ARG A 166 -3.38 15.67 26.69
C ARG A 166 -2.08 14.93 27.00
N THR A 167 -1.07 15.14 26.15
CA THR A 167 0.25 14.53 26.25
C THR A 167 1.33 15.59 26.28
N ILE A 168 2.40 15.34 27.04
CA ILE A 168 3.60 16.17 27.04
C ILE A 168 4.54 15.66 25.97
N VAL A 169 4.87 16.53 25.01
CA VAL A 169 5.76 16.29 23.90
C VAL A 169 7.13 16.86 24.22
N VAL A 170 8.14 16.02 24.18
CA VAL A 170 9.55 16.38 24.37
C VAL A 170 10.27 16.32 23.04
N LEU A 171 10.97 17.38 22.67
CA LEU A 171 11.82 17.40 21.49
C LEU A 171 13.16 16.72 21.80
N GLY A 172 13.40 15.59 21.16
CA GLY A 172 14.65 14.84 21.23
C GLY A 172 15.61 15.18 20.10
N SER A 173 16.75 14.50 20.08
CA SER A 173 17.78 14.71 19.07
C SER A 173 17.35 14.23 17.66
N ARG A 174 17.94 14.79 16.60
CA ARG A 174 17.73 14.40 15.18
C ARG A 174 16.28 14.49 14.69
N HIS A 175 15.59 15.60 14.96
CA HIS A 175 14.21 15.84 14.52
C HIS A 175 13.23 14.76 15.01
N ARG A 176 13.43 14.22 16.21
CA ARG A 176 12.49 13.29 16.86
C ARG A 176 11.79 14.00 18.00
N ALA A 177 10.53 13.67 18.20
CA ALA A 177 9.73 14.12 19.33
C ALA A 177 9.10 12.90 20.02
N HIS A 178 8.93 13.01 21.34
CA HIS A 178 8.46 11.94 22.21
C HIS A 178 7.25 12.44 22.99
N ALA A 179 6.10 11.82 22.80
CA ALA A 179 4.90 12.11 23.55
C ALA A 179 4.81 11.17 24.76
N PHE A 180 4.62 11.74 25.94
CA PHE A 180 4.39 11.07 27.20
C PHE A 180 3.01 11.43 27.73
N THR A 181 2.38 10.52 28.45
CA THR A 181 1.22 10.85 29.28
C THR A 181 1.69 11.61 30.53
N PRO A 182 0.84 12.39 31.19
CA PRO A 182 1.18 13.07 32.44
C PRO A 182 1.68 12.11 33.53
N GLU A 183 1.22 10.86 33.49
CA GLU A 183 1.64 9.79 34.40
C GLU A 183 3.00 9.18 34.02
N GLY A 184 3.75 9.74 33.07
CA GLY A 184 5.10 9.26 32.72
C GLY A 184 5.17 8.10 31.73
N ARG A 185 4.03 7.61 31.22
CA ARG A 185 4.06 6.56 30.19
C ARG A 185 4.42 7.13 28.83
N HIS A 186 5.41 6.55 28.15
CA HIS A 186 5.74 6.91 26.78
C HIS A 186 4.63 6.46 25.82
N ALA A 187 3.86 7.42 25.29
CA ALA A 187 2.76 7.18 24.39
C ALA A 187 3.26 6.88 22.96
N THR A 188 4.13 7.73 22.40
CA THR A 188 4.70 7.50 21.07
C THR A 188 5.91 8.41 20.80
N SER A 189 6.83 7.96 19.95
CA SER A 189 7.82 8.84 19.30
C SER A 189 7.46 9.08 17.84
N PHE A 190 7.80 10.23 17.29
CA PHE A 190 7.59 10.56 15.88
C PHE A 190 8.65 11.55 15.38
N SER A 191 8.94 11.52 14.08
CA SER A 191 9.78 12.54 13.46
C SER A 191 9.02 13.85 13.32
N LEU A 192 9.69 14.96 13.63
CA LEU A 192 9.12 16.28 13.67
C LEU A 192 10.05 17.29 12.99
N ASP A 193 9.60 17.78 11.85
CA ASP A 193 10.17 18.95 11.18
C ASP A 193 10.08 20.18 12.11
N PRO A 194 11.17 20.92 12.36
CA PRO A 194 11.15 22.15 13.18
C PRO A 194 10.06 23.13 12.79
N ALA A 195 9.83 23.33 11.47
CA ALA A 195 8.77 24.23 11.01
C ALA A 195 7.35 23.73 11.39
N ALA A 196 7.21 22.45 11.70
CA ALA A 196 5.96 21.86 12.17
C ALA A 196 5.71 22.09 13.66
N VAL A 197 6.74 22.38 14.47
CA VAL A 197 6.57 22.83 15.86
C VAL A 197 5.92 24.20 15.86
N ASP A 198 6.52 25.16 15.14
CA ASP A 198 6.04 26.53 15.06
C ASP A 198 4.62 26.63 14.51
N ARG A 199 4.27 25.79 13.52
CA ARG A 199 2.90 25.72 12.99
C ARG A 199 1.91 25.21 14.03
N ARG A 200 2.28 24.24 14.88
CA ARG A 200 1.39 23.70 15.91
C ARG A 200 1.22 24.67 17.07
N VAL A 201 2.27 25.38 17.45
CA VAL A 201 2.22 26.43 18.46
C VAL A 201 1.36 27.60 17.98
N ARG A 202 1.62 28.13 16.77
CA ARG A 202 0.81 29.23 16.19
C ARG A 202 -0.67 28.89 16.02
N ARG A 203 -1.00 27.62 15.78
CA ARG A 203 -2.39 27.15 15.66
C ARG A 203 -3.05 26.83 17.00
N GLY A 204 -2.38 27.10 18.13
CA GLY A 204 -2.88 26.83 19.48
C GLY A 204 -3.04 25.35 19.80
N ARG A 205 -2.45 24.46 18.98
CA ARG A 205 -2.52 23.01 19.21
C ARG A 205 -1.55 22.58 20.28
N TRP A 206 -0.35 23.16 20.26
CA TRP A 206 0.69 22.94 21.25
C TRP A 206 0.95 24.24 21.99
N ARG A 207 1.21 24.13 23.29
CA ARG A 207 1.75 25.23 24.09
C ARG A 207 3.05 24.77 24.75
N VAL A 208 3.86 25.72 25.21
CA VAL A 208 5.00 25.38 26.07
C VAL A 208 4.47 24.72 27.35
N ALA A 209 5.07 23.62 27.76
CA ALA A 209 4.69 22.93 28.99
C ALA A 209 5.10 23.77 30.21
N THR A 210 4.27 23.79 31.25
CA THR A 210 4.59 24.53 32.48
C THR A 210 5.72 23.83 33.26
N GLU A 211 6.33 24.55 34.20
CA GLU A 211 7.31 23.96 35.13
C GLU A 211 6.73 22.77 35.89
N GLU A 212 5.48 22.89 36.34
CA GLU A 212 4.77 21.85 37.06
C GLU A 212 4.54 20.60 36.21
N GLU A 213 4.13 20.76 34.96
CA GLU A 213 3.91 19.63 34.04
C GLU A 213 5.21 18.92 33.69
N ARG A 214 6.30 19.69 33.50
CA ARG A 214 7.63 19.15 33.25
C ARG A 214 8.16 18.39 34.46
N GLY A 215 8.10 19.00 35.64
CA GLY A 215 8.52 18.38 36.90
C GLY A 215 7.69 17.13 37.21
N GLY A 216 6.38 17.19 37.01
CA GLY A 216 5.46 16.06 37.16
C GLY A 216 5.82 14.90 36.25
N LEU A 217 6.11 15.17 34.97
CA LEU A 217 6.55 14.14 34.03
C LEU A 217 7.88 13.49 34.44
N LEU A 218 8.89 14.30 34.78
CA LEU A 218 10.20 13.79 35.19
C LEU A 218 10.09 12.90 36.43
N LYS A 219 9.28 13.31 37.41
CA LYS A 219 9.01 12.51 38.61
C LYS A 219 8.29 11.21 38.27
N ALA A 220 7.22 11.27 37.48
CA ALA A 220 6.43 10.10 37.12
C ALA A 220 7.23 9.07 36.29
N VAL A 221 8.15 9.53 35.45
CA VAL A 221 9.06 8.64 34.70
C VAL A 221 10.11 8.00 35.60
N ALA A 222 10.60 8.71 36.63
CA ALA A 222 11.54 8.17 37.60
C ALA A 222 10.90 7.09 38.49
N GLU A 223 9.63 7.24 38.87
CA GLU A 223 8.86 6.29 39.69
C GLU A 223 8.48 4.99 38.96
N GLN A 224 8.60 4.95 37.63
CA GLN A 224 8.31 3.76 36.80
C GLN A 224 9.52 2.86 36.52
N ARG A 225 10.69 3.19 37.07
CA ARG A 225 11.92 2.38 37.01
C ARG A 225 12.06 1.52 38.25
#